data_AF-A0A0P4RGQ9-F1
#
_entry.id   AF-A0A0P4RGQ9-F1
#
_cell.length_a   1.000
_cell.length_b   1.000
_cell.length_c   1.000
_cell.angle_alpha   90.00
_cell.angle_beta   90.00
_cell.angle_gamma   90.00
#
_symmetry.space_group_name_H-M   'P 1'
#
loop_
_entity.id
_entity.type
_entity.pdbx_description
1 polymer ?
#
loop_
_entity_poly.entity_id
_entity_poly.type
_entity_poly.pdbx_seq_one_letter_code
_entity_poly.pdbx_strand_id
1 'polypeptide(L)'
;MTPDAALDAVIADVRSHPVDVGPGGFFTALRHIDLLSHLALRFAGDAHYHLDSAHETGCAWHPVEELTNAAVPLSRAQYHYAQAMVPLATLSKPNPDTSTAARLHDIEHHCALRMHLHAAAHSLDEARSTLRTPTPTRLPSPAAPPPVPTSEETASRRAH
;
A
#
# COMPACT_ATOMS: atom_id res chain seq x y z
N MET A 1 -18.81 -5.34 2.39
CA MET A 1 -18.15 -4.21 1.67
C MET A 1 -16.95 -4.77 0.95
N THR A 2 -16.76 -4.50 -0.33
CA THR A 2 -15.60 -4.98 -1.10
C THR A 2 -14.33 -4.17 -0.76
N PRO A 3 -13.13 -4.67 -1.08
CA PRO A 3 -11.87 -3.94 -0.86
C PRO A 3 -11.80 -2.60 -1.59
N ASP A 4 -12.30 -2.54 -2.83
CA ASP A 4 -12.38 -1.31 -3.63
C ASP A 4 -13.32 -0.29 -2.98
N ALA A 5 -14.49 -0.72 -2.50
CA ALA A 5 -15.45 0.16 -1.83
C ALA A 5 -14.90 0.69 -0.49
N ALA A 6 -14.15 -0.15 0.23
CA ALA A 6 -13.48 0.26 1.47
C ALA A 6 -12.41 1.33 1.22
N LEU A 7 -11.57 1.14 0.21
CA LEU A 7 -10.58 2.13 -0.20
C LEU A 7 -11.23 3.42 -0.70
N ASP A 8 -12.31 3.32 -1.49
CA ASP A 8 -13.06 4.48 -1.99
C ASP A 8 -13.66 5.31 -0.84
N ALA A 9 -14.19 4.65 0.18
CA ALA A 9 -14.69 5.31 1.38
C ALA A 9 -13.57 6.04 2.13
N VAL A 10 -12.40 5.41 2.27
CA VAL A 10 -11.21 6.03 2.87
C VAL A 10 -10.74 7.25 2.09
N ILE A 11 -10.65 7.15 0.75
CA ILE A 11 -10.27 8.26 -0.11
C ILE A 11 -11.28 9.42 0.01
N ALA A 12 -12.58 9.11 0.07
CA ALA A 12 -13.61 10.12 0.28
C ALA A 12 -13.49 10.80 1.65
N ASP A 13 -13.20 10.04 2.72
CA ASP A 13 -12.99 10.58 4.06
C ASP A 13 -11.78 11.52 4.10
N VAL A 14 -10.64 11.09 3.54
CA VAL A 14 -9.42 11.90 3.44
C VAL A 14 -9.66 13.20 2.69
N ARG A 15 -10.41 13.16 1.58
CA ARG A 15 -10.74 14.36 0.79
C ARG A 15 -11.70 15.30 1.52
N SER A 16 -12.56 14.76 2.38
CA SER A 16 -13.52 15.55 3.17
C SER A 16 -12.87 16.21 4.38
N HIS A 17 -11.71 15.71 4.82
CA HIS A 17 -10.97 16.21 5.98
C HIS A 17 -9.55 16.61 5.58
N PRO A 18 -9.37 17.70 4.80
CA PRO A 18 -8.03 18.11 4.37
C PRO A 18 -7.14 18.47 5.56
N VAL A 19 -5.86 18.10 5.48
CA VAL A 19 -4.85 18.47 6.47
C VAL A 19 -4.52 19.95 6.32
N ASP A 20 -4.85 20.75 7.33
CA ASP A 20 -4.48 22.17 7.40
C ASP A 20 -3.08 22.40 8.00
N VAL A 21 -2.63 23.66 7.95
CA VAL A 21 -1.42 24.08 8.66
C VAL A 21 -1.85 24.51 10.07
N GLY A 22 -1.62 23.65 11.05
CA GLY A 22 -1.89 23.94 12.45
C GLY A 22 -2.20 22.70 13.30
N PRO A 23 -2.59 22.91 14.57
CA PRO A 23 -2.89 21.81 15.49
C PRO A 23 -4.00 20.87 14.98
N GLY A 24 -4.99 21.41 14.25
CA GLY A 24 -6.05 20.62 13.62
C GLY A 24 -5.53 19.69 12.54
N GLY A 25 -4.64 20.17 11.68
CA GLY A 25 -3.97 19.39 10.65
C GLY A 25 -3.10 18.27 11.19
N PHE A 26 -2.39 18.51 12.31
CA PHE A 26 -1.63 17.45 12.98
C PHE A 26 -2.53 16.29 13.43
N PHE A 27 -3.66 16.60 14.09
CA PHE A 27 -4.63 15.58 14.48
C PHE A 27 -5.23 14.87 13.26
N THR A 28 -5.56 15.63 12.22
CA THR A 28 -6.16 15.11 10.98
C THR A 28 -5.20 14.15 10.27
N ALA A 29 -3.90 14.45 10.22
CA ALA A 29 -2.89 13.57 9.67
C ALA A 29 -2.77 12.25 10.48
N LEU A 30 -2.82 12.31 11.82
CA LEU A 30 -2.86 11.11 12.67
C LEU A 30 -4.10 10.26 12.40
N ARG A 31 -5.28 10.90 12.29
CA ARG A 31 -6.52 10.21 11.93
C ARG A 31 -6.39 9.49 10.59
N HIS A 32 -5.77 10.12 9.58
CA HIS A 32 -5.53 9.46 8.30
C HIS A 32 -4.59 8.26 8.42
N ILE A 33 -3.51 8.36 9.21
CA ILE A 33 -2.62 7.21 9.47
C ILE A 33 -3.39 6.05 10.12
N ASP A 34 -4.23 6.35 11.12
CA ASP A 34 -5.05 5.36 11.81
C ASP A 34 -6.04 4.68 10.86
N LEU A 35 -6.77 5.47 10.07
CA LEU A 35 -7.72 4.99 9.06
C LEU A 35 -7.04 4.08 8.02
N LEU A 36 -5.86 4.48 7.52
CA LEU A 36 -5.09 3.67 6.58
C LEU A 36 -4.55 2.39 7.21
N SER A 37 -4.22 2.42 8.51
CA SER A 37 -3.78 1.23 9.26
C SER A 37 -4.90 0.22 9.42
N HIS A 38 -6.11 0.68 9.70
CA HIS A 38 -7.30 -0.16 9.72
C HIS A 38 -7.59 -0.77 8.34
N LEU A 39 -7.43 0.00 7.27
CA LEU A 39 -7.60 -0.50 5.90
C LEU A 39 -6.55 -1.56 5.55
N ALA A 40 -5.29 -1.35 5.94
CA ALA A 40 -4.21 -2.32 5.72
C ALA A 40 -4.46 -3.63 6.47
N LEU A 41 -4.87 -3.54 7.74
CA LEU A 41 -5.23 -4.72 8.54
C LEU A 41 -6.39 -5.50 7.90
N ARG A 42 -7.39 -4.76 7.39
CA ARG A 42 -8.48 -5.38 6.66
C ARG A 42 -8.01 -6.10 5.40
N PHE A 43 -7.17 -5.46 4.56
CA PHE A 43 -6.64 -6.11 3.35
C PHE A 43 -5.85 -7.38 3.69
N ALA A 44 -5.07 -7.36 4.76
CA ALA A 44 -4.37 -8.55 5.24
C ALA A 44 -5.34 -9.67 5.67
N GLY A 45 -6.41 -9.32 6.39
CA GLY A 45 -7.46 -10.27 6.78
C GLY A 45 -8.21 -10.87 5.59
N ASP A 46 -8.63 -10.01 4.65
CA ASP A 46 -9.32 -10.44 3.42
C ASP A 46 -8.38 -11.34 2.56
N ALA A 47 -7.09 -11.00 2.47
CA ALA A 47 -6.11 -11.81 1.75
C ALA A 47 -5.88 -13.17 2.42
N HIS A 48 -5.82 -13.22 3.75
CA HIS A 48 -5.69 -14.47 4.50
C HIS A 48 -6.91 -15.38 4.30
N TYR A 49 -8.12 -14.81 4.35
CA TYR A 49 -9.35 -15.56 4.07
C TYR A 49 -9.35 -16.17 2.65
N HIS A 50 -8.95 -15.39 1.65
CA HIS A 50 -8.85 -15.89 0.28
C HIS A 50 -7.75 -16.94 0.09
N LEU A 51 -6.63 -16.80 0.81
CA LEU A 51 -5.55 -17.77 0.80
C LEU A 51 -6.00 -19.14 1.35
N ASP A 52 -6.69 -19.14 2.49
CA ASP A 52 -7.21 -20.37 3.11
C ASP A 52 -8.23 -21.04 2.17
N SER A 53 -9.14 -20.26 1.59
CA SER A 53 -10.12 -20.75 0.63
C SER A 53 -9.47 -21.34 -0.63
N ALA A 54 -8.44 -20.70 -1.18
CA ALA A 54 -7.71 -21.20 -2.34
C ALA A 54 -7.00 -22.53 -2.05
N HIS A 55 -6.50 -22.71 -0.82
CA HIS A 55 -5.86 -23.95 -0.39
C HIS A 55 -6.86 -25.12 -0.28
N GLU A 56 -8.05 -24.86 0.27
CA GLU A 56 -9.09 -25.88 0.48
C GLU A 56 -9.80 -26.29 -0.83
N THR A 57 -10.05 -25.33 -1.72
CA THR A 57 -10.92 -25.53 -2.90
C THR A 57 -10.19 -25.53 -4.23
N GLY A 58 -8.90 -25.19 -4.25
CA GLY A 58 -8.15 -24.98 -5.50
C GLY A 58 -8.58 -23.73 -6.27
N CYS A 59 -9.28 -22.79 -5.63
CA CYS A 59 -9.74 -21.54 -6.23
C CYS A 59 -8.59 -20.61 -6.65
N ALA A 60 -8.95 -19.56 -7.40
CA ALA A 60 -8.00 -18.60 -7.96
C ALA A 60 -7.27 -17.79 -6.87
N TRP A 61 -5.95 -17.67 -7.00
CA TRP A 61 -5.06 -16.84 -6.17
C TRP A 61 -5.17 -15.34 -6.44
N HIS A 62 -5.89 -14.98 -7.50
CA HIS A 62 -5.98 -13.62 -8.02
C HIS A 62 -6.43 -12.58 -6.96
N PRO A 63 -7.43 -12.84 -6.08
CA PRO A 63 -7.78 -11.89 -5.02
C PRO A 63 -6.65 -11.66 -3.99
N VAL A 64 -5.82 -12.67 -3.72
CA VAL A 64 -4.67 -12.54 -2.80
C VAL A 64 -3.61 -11.63 -3.40
N GLU A 65 -3.31 -11.81 -4.69
CA GLU A 65 -2.35 -10.99 -5.43
C GLU A 65 -2.81 -9.53 -5.51
N GLU A 66 -4.08 -9.28 -5.83
CA GLU A 66 -4.65 -7.93 -5.89
C GLU A 66 -4.52 -7.18 -4.55
N LEU A 67 -4.92 -7.82 -3.45
CA LEU A 67 -4.84 -7.24 -2.11
C LEU A 67 -3.39 -6.99 -1.67
N THR A 68 -2.49 -7.93 -1.98
CA THR A 68 -1.05 -7.80 -1.67
C THR A 68 -0.42 -6.67 -2.47
N ASN A 69 -0.75 -6.56 -3.76
CA ASN A 69 -0.24 -5.51 -4.63
C ASN A 69 -0.76 -4.13 -4.23
N ALA A 70 -2.03 -4.03 -3.78
CA ALA A 70 -2.61 -2.79 -3.28
C ALA A 70 -2.05 -2.35 -1.91
N ALA A 71 -1.53 -3.28 -1.11
CA ALA A 71 -0.93 -2.96 0.19
C ALA A 71 0.35 -2.11 0.06
N VAL A 72 1.11 -2.25 -1.03
CA VAL A 72 2.33 -1.47 -1.27
C VAL A 72 2.06 0.04 -1.38
N PRO A 73 1.23 0.52 -2.33
CA PRO A 73 0.89 1.94 -2.41
C PRO A 73 0.12 2.43 -1.18
N LEU A 74 -0.68 1.58 -0.52
CA LEU A 74 -1.34 1.93 0.75
C LEU A 74 -0.31 2.25 1.85
N SER A 75 0.72 1.41 1.99
CA SER A 75 1.81 1.61 2.95
C SER A 75 2.65 2.85 2.61
N ARG A 76 2.82 3.15 1.32
CA ARG A 76 3.47 4.37 0.85
C ARG A 76 2.68 5.62 1.23
N ALA A 77 1.35 5.58 1.14
CA ALA A 77 0.49 6.68 1.61
C ALA A 77 0.66 6.93 3.12
N GLN A 78 0.67 5.86 3.93
CA GLN A 78 0.93 5.97 5.38
C GLN A 78 2.29 6.58 5.67
N TYR A 79 3.33 6.13 4.97
CA TYR A 79 4.68 6.67 5.10
C TYR A 79 4.70 8.18 4.85
N HIS A 80 4.02 8.66 3.81
CA HIS A 80 3.97 10.09 3.50
C HIS A 80 3.20 10.90 4.55
N TYR A 81 2.10 10.38 5.09
CA TYR A 81 1.47 11.02 6.25
C TYR A 81 2.39 11.06 7.47
N ALA A 82 3.16 9.99 7.74
CA ALA A 82 4.13 9.97 8.83
C ALA A 82 5.25 11.00 8.60
N GLN A 83 5.76 11.15 7.38
CA GLN A 83 6.75 12.18 7.04
C GLN A 83 6.18 13.60 7.17
N ALA A 84 4.89 13.81 6.87
CA ALA A 84 4.21 15.09 7.04
C ALA A 84 4.07 15.52 8.52
N MET A 85 4.20 14.60 9.48
CA MET A 85 4.08 14.91 10.91
C MET A 85 5.15 15.89 11.40
N VAL A 86 6.38 15.80 10.89
CA VAL A 86 7.48 16.70 11.27
C VAL A 86 7.19 18.16 10.89
N PRO A 87 6.90 18.49 9.62
CA PRO A 87 6.57 19.86 9.27
C PRO A 87 5.26 20.32 9.94
N LEU A 88 4.26 19.45 10.13
CA LEU A 88 3.05 19.80 10.89
C LEU A 88 3.36 20.19 12.34
N ALA A 89 4.19 19.41 13.03
CA ALA A 89 4.58 19.70 14.41
C ALA A 89 5.37 21.02 14.51
N THR A 90 6.22 21.31 13.53
CA THR A 90 6.97 22.57 13.49
C THR A 90 6.05 23.75 13.23
N LEU A 91 5.21 23.67 12.20
CA LEU A 91 4.29 24.75 11.80
C LEU A 91 3.16 24.98 12.81
N SER A 92 2.83 23.99 13.64
CA SER A 92 1.83 24.13 14.70
C SER A 92 2.32 24.94 15.90
N LYS A 93 3.63 25.16 16.03
CA LYS A 93 4.19 25.94 17.14
C LYS A 93 4.04 27.43 16.85
N PRO A 94 3.57 28.24 17.82
CA PRO A 94 3.61 29.68 17.70
C PRO A 94 5.07 30.13 17.53
N ASN A 95 5.38 30.78 16.41
CA ASN A 95 6.70 31.37 16.18
C ASN A 95 6.57 32.90 16.20
N PRO A 96 7.02 33.59 17.28
CA PRO A 96 7.03 35.04 17.33
C PRO A 96 8.18 35.66 16.52
N ASP A 97 9.15 34.85 16.06
CA ASP A 97 10.26 35.36 15.26
C ASP A 97 9.81 35.67 13.83
N THR A 98 9.90 36.96 13.47
CA THR A 98 9.55 37.46 12.14
C THR A 98 10.76 37.64 11.24
N SER A 99 11.94 37.19 11.68
CA SER A 99 13.20 37.27 10.91
C SER A 99 13.08 36.58 9.56
N THR A 100 13.88 37.03 8.58
CA THR A 100 13.92 36.41 7.25
C THR A 100 14.31 34.94 7.31
N ALA A 101 15.22 34.58 8.22
CA ALA A 101 15.63 33.20 8.43
C ALA A 101 14.47 32.32 8.94
N ALA A 102 13.69 32.81 9.91
CA ALA A 102 12.51 32.11 10.39
C ALA A 102 11.47 31.92 9.28
N ARG A 103 11.24 32.93 8.44
CA ARG A 103 10.31 32.81 7.29
C ARG A 103 10.76 31.78 6.26
N LEU A 104 12.06 31.74 5.94
CA LEU A 104 12.60 30.73 5.02
C LEU A 104 12.42 29.32 5.58
N HIS A 105 12.67 29.14 6.88
CA HIS A 105 12.45 27.88 7.56
C HIS A 105 10.98 27.43 7.49
N ASP A 106 10.04 28.34 7.73
CA ASP A 106 8.61 28.03 7.60
C ASP A 106 8.25 27.64 6.16
N ILE A 107 8.79 28.32 5.15
CA ILE A 107 8.57 27.98 3.73
C ILE A 107 9.05 26.56 3.42
N GLU A 108 10.22 26.16 3.93
CA GLU A 108 10.75 24.80 3.75
C GLU A 108 9.77 23.74 4.30
N HIS A 109 9.23 23.96 5.51
CA HIS A 109 8.25 23.04 6.09
C HIS A 109 6.92 23.02 5.34
N HIS A 110 6.44 24.17 4.86
CA HIS A 110 5.24 24.20 4.02
C HIS A 110 5.44 23.42 2.71
N CYS A 111 6.60 23.57 2.07
CA CYS A 111 6.95 22.82 0.87
C CYS A 111 7.03 21.32 1.15
N ALA A 112 7.71 20.91 2.22
CA ALA A 112 7.81 19.51 2.63
C ALA A 112 6.43 18.91 2.93
N LEU A 113 5.59 19.63 3.68
CA LEU A 113 4.22 19.22 3.98
C LEU A 113 3.41 18.98 2.71
N ARG A 114 3.39 19.96 1.80
CA ARG A 114 2.66 19.84 0.52
C ARG A 114 3.15 18.68 -0.33
N MET A 115 4.47 18.48 -0.40
CA MET A 115 5.09 17.39 -1.13
C MET A 115 4.64 16.02 -0.60
N HIS A 116 4.66 15.83 0.72
CA HIS A 116 4.22 14.59 1.33
C HIS A 116 2.71 14.35 1.20
N LEU A 117 1.87 15.36 1.42
CA LEU A 117 0.41 15.20 1.25
C LEU A 117 0.04 14.88 -0.21
N HIS A 118 0.74 15.48 -1.17
CA HIS A 118 0.56 15.17 -2.58
C HIS A 118 0.98 13.73 -2.91
N ALA A 119 2.14 13.29 -2.41
CA ALA A 119 2.63 11.93 -2.63
C ALA A 119 1.74 10.87 -1.95
N ALA A 120 1.14 11.19 -0.80
CA ALA A 120 0.14 10.36 -0.14
C ALA A 120 -1.11 10.20 -1.02
N ALA A 121 -1.66 11.30 -1.53
CA ALA A 121 -2.82 11.27 -2.43
C ALA A 121 -2.54 10.45 -3.70
N HIS A 122 -1.38 10.66 -4.33
CA HIS A 122 -0.96 9.87 -5.50
C HIS A 122 -0.88 8.37 -5.18
N SER A 123 -0.32 8.02 -4.02
CA SER A 123 -0.22 6.62 -3.59
C SER A 123 -1.61 6.00 -3.35
N LEU A 124 -2.58 6.75 -2.85
CA LEU A 124 -3.96 6.27 -2.71
C LEU A 124 -4.64 6.04 -4.07
N ASP A 125 -4.41 6.92 -5.04
CA ASP A 125 -4.92 6.74 -6.41
C ASP A 125 -4.24 5.54 -7.12
N GLU A 126 -2.96 5.29 -6.83
CA GLU A 126 -2.24 4.09 -7.27
C GLU A 126 -2.84 2.81 -6.67
N ALA A 127 -3.10 2.79 -5.35
CA ALA A 127 -3.77 1.65 -4.69
C ALA A 127 -5.13 1.35 -5.30
N ARG A 128 -5.89 2.42 -5.62
CA ARG A 128 -7.20 2.32 -6.27
C ARG A 128 -7.11 1.75 -7.68
N SER A 129 -6.08 2.15 -8.42
CA SER A 129 -5.81 1.66 -9.77
C SER A 129 -5.40 0.19 -9.75
N THR A 130 -4.59 -0.22 -8.77
CA THR A 130 -4.18 -1.62 -8.57
C THR A 130 -5.37 -2.53 -8.31
N LEU A 131 -6.32 -2.14 -7.45
CA LEU A 131 -7.52 -2.95 -7.17
C LEU A 131 -8.52 -3.01 -8.34
N ARG A 132 -8.42 -2.11 -9.31
CA ARG A 132 -9.35 -2.03 -10.45
C ARG A 132 -8.77 -2.60 -11.74
N THR A 133 -7.46 -2.78 -11.79
CA THR A 133 -6.79 -3.34 -12.96
C THR A 133 -6.81 -4.86 -12.81
N PRO A 134 -7.50 -5.60 -13.70
CA PRO A 134 -7.53 -7.05 -13.61
C PRO A 134 -6.09 -7.57 -13.74
N THR A 135 -5.60 -8.31 -12.74
CA THR A 135 -4.32 -9.01 -12.90
C THR A 135 -4.46 -9.98 -14.08
N PRO A 136 -3.63 -9.87 -15.14
CA PRO A 136 -3.73 -10.77 -16.28
C PRO A 136 -3.52 -12.20 -15.79
N THR A 137 -4.45 -13.08 -16.12
CA THR A 137 -4.41 -14.50 -15.75
C THR A 137 -3.06 -15.06 -16.18
N ARG A 138 -2.25 -15.50 -15.21
CA ARG A 138 -0.98 -16.17 -15.49
C ARG A 138 -1.30 -17.38 -16.36
N LEU A 139 -0.94 -17.32 -17.65
CA LEU A 139 -1.06 -18.46 -18.55
C LEU A 139 -0.35 -19.66 -17.90
N PRO A 140 -0.95 -20.87 -17.92
CA PRO A 140 -0.29 -22.05 -17.40
C PRO A 140 1.07 -22.18 -18.08
N SER A 141 2.12 -22.18 -17.26
CA SER A 141 3.49 -22.35 -17.73
C SER A 141 3.54 -23.62 -18.58
N PRO A 142 4.16 -23.61 -19.78
CA PRO A 142 4.25 -24.82 -20.58
C PRO A 142 4.88 -25.93 -19.74
N ALA A 143 4.23 -27.10 -19.76
CA ALA A 143 4.62 -28.26 -18.97
C ALA A 143 6.13 -28.50 -19.12
N ALA A 144 6.81 -28.74 -18.00
CA ALA A 144 8.23 -29.08 -18.01
C ALA A 144 8.45 -30.28 -18.95
N PRO A 145 9.48 -30.25 -19.81
CA PRO A 145 9.78 -31.38 -20.69
C PRO A 145 10.00 -32.64 -19.85
N PRO A 146 9.58 -33.82 -20.36
CA PRO A 146 9.68 -35.07 -19.61
C PRO A 146 11.15 -35.32 -19.19
N PRO A 147 11.37 -35.94 -18.02
CA PRO A 147 12.72 -36.23 -17.55
C PRO A 147 13.44 -37.11 -18.57
N VAL A 148 14.65 -36.69 -18.95
CA VAL A 148 15.52 -37.47 -19.84
C VAL A 148 15.95 -38.72 -19.09
N PRO A 149 15.78 -39.94 -19.63
CA PRO A 149 16.24 -41.15 -18.98
C PRO A 149 17.77 -41.11 -18.86
N THR A 150 18.29 -41.08 -17.63
CA THR A 150 19.70 -41.28 -17.34
C THR A 150 20.05 -42.75 -17.58
N SER A 151 21.12 -42.99 -18.36
CA SER A 151 21.58 -44.31 -18.82
C SER A 151 22.01 -45.30 -17.71
N GLU A 152 21.75 -45.03 -16.43
CA GLU A 152 22.12 -45.93 -15.33
C GLU A 152 21.18 -47.15 -15.21
N GLU A 153 20.00 -47.14 -15.81
CA GLU A 153 19.07 -48.28 -15.76
C GLU A 153 19.42 -49.45 -16.71
N THR A 154 20.52 -49.34 -17.47
CA THR A 154 20.96 -50.42 -18.38
C THR A 154 22.06 -51.32 -17.79
N ALA A 155 22.70 -50.92 -16.69
CA ALA A 155 23.78 -51.71 -16.07
C ALA A 155 23.26 -52.80 -15.11
N SER A 156 22.03 -52.68 -14.60
CA SER A 156 21.46 -53.60 -13.60
C SER A 156 20.68 -54.78 -14.19
N ARG A 157 20.53 -54.89 -15.54
CA ARG A 157 19.83 -56.01 -16.21
C ARG A 157 20.75 -57.01 -16.92
N ARG A 158 22.07 -56.97 -16.70
CA ARG A 158 23.03 -57.95 -17.25
C ARG A 158 23.67 -58.88 -16.21
N ALA A 159 23.10 -58.93 -15.01
CA ALA A 159 23.47 -59.89 -13.99
C ALA A 159 22.24 -60.75 -13.62
N HIS A 160 21.79 -61.58 -14.56
CA HIS A 160 21.03 -62.80 -14.27
C HIS A 160 21.16 -63.78 -15.43
#